data_AF-A0A1C6SQD1-F1
#
_entry.id   AF-A0A1C6SQD1-F1
#
_cell.length_a   1.000
_cell.length_b   1.000
_cell.length_c   1.000
_cell.angle_alpha   90.00
_cell.angle_beta   90.00
_cell.angle_gamma   90.00
#
_symmetry.space_group_name_H-M   'P 1'
#
loop_
_entity.id
_entity.type
_entity.pdbx_description
1 polymer ?
#
loop_
_entity_poly.entity_id
_entity_poly.type
_entity_poly.pdbx_seq_one_letter_code
_entity_poly.pdbx_strand_id
1 'polypeptide(L)'
;MGGYPCRGRPRVRSTDVGGNVRAETDRYTKKTSTTTNEGKSIMGERMLRGSRLGAVSYESDRNTELAPRQTREYLCAKGHQFEVPFAVDAEVPTTWECKFDGSVARLVDGSEPEQKKAKPPRTHWDMLLERRSIAELEDILAERLQEVRARRGRA
;
A
#
# COMPACT_ATOMS: atom_id res chain seq x y z
N MET A 1 -5.98 56.75 -1.86
CA MET A 1 -4.94 56.09 -1.04
C MET A 1 -5.49 55.90 0.35
N GLY A 2 -5.60 54.66 0.81
CA GLY A 2 -6.16 54.33 2.13
C GLY A 2 -6.02 52.84 2.37
N GLY A 3 -4.81 52.43 2.76
CA GLY A 3 -4.47 51.04 3.07
C GLY A 3 -5.00 50.65 4.46
N TYR A 4 -5.72 49.55 4.53
CA TYR A 4 -6.11 48.92 5.79
C TYR A 4 -5.09 47.85 6.17
N PRO A 5 -4.61 47.81 7.43
CA PRO A 5 -3.61 46.85 7.88
C PRO A 5 -4.22 45.47 8.16
N CYS A 6 -3.55 44.44 7.63
CA CYS A 6 -3.82 43.03 7.86
C CYS A 6 -3.68 42.67 9.35
N ARG A 7 -4.78 42.29 10.01
CA ARG A 7 -4.74 41.74 11.38
C ARG A 7 -4.25 40.30 11.35
N GLY A 8 -3.17 40.04 12.10
CA GLY A 8 -2.59 38.71 12.28
C GLY A 8 -3.52 37.75 13.01
N ARG A 9 -3.56 36.50 12.53
CA ARG A 9 -4.22 35.38 13.20
C ARG A 9 -3.34 34.87 14.36
N PRO A 10 -3.91 34.53 15.52
CA PRO A 10 -3.17 33.86 16.58
C PRO A 10 -2.90 32.39 16.24
N ARG A 11 -1.67 31.97 16.58
CA ARG A 11 -1.12 30.62 16.47
C ARG A 11 -1.87 29.67 17.41
N VAL A 12 -2.61 28.71 16.87
CA VAL A 12 -3.27 27.67 17.67
C VAL A 12 -2.22 26.63 18.06
N ARG A 13 -2.11 26.39 19.37
CA ARG A 13 -1.20 25.47 20.03
C ARG A 13 -1.73 24.03 19.83
N SER A 14 -0.93 23.13 19.25
CA SER A 14 -1.27 21.70 19.23
C SER A 14 -1.14 21.14 20.65
N THR A 15 -2.23 20.60 21.17
CA THR A 15 -2.21 19.78 22.37
C THR A 15 -2.24 18.33 21.92
N ASP A 16 -1.10 17.66 22.05
CA ASP A 16 -1.02 16.21 22.13
C ASP A 16 -1.89 15.72 23.29
N VAL A 17 -2.94 14.97 22.98
CA VAL A 17 -3.70 14.17 23.95
C VAL A 17 -3.59 12.72 23.53
N GLY A 18 -2.54 12.07 24.02
CA GLY A 18 -2.40 10.62 24.01
C GLY A 18 -3.41 9.99 24.98
N GLY A 19 -4.53 9.51 24.44
CA GLY A 19 -5.51 8.70 25.16
C GLY A 19 -5.09 7.24 25.17
N ASN A 20 -4.45 6.82 26.26
CA ASN A 20 -4.02 5.46 26.52
C ASN A 20 -5.22 4.61 26.99
N VAL A 21 -5.78 3.77 26.12
CA VAL A 21 -6.89 2.86 26.45
C VAL A 21 -6.31 1.70 27.26
N ARG A 22 -6.33 1.84 28.59
CA ARG A 22 -5.99 0.75 29.52
C ARG A 22 -7.12 -0.26 29.50
N ALA A 23 -6.86 -1.41 28.87
CA ALA A 23 -7.70 -2.59 29.00
C ALA A 23 -7.65 -3.07 30.45
N GLU A 24 -8.82 -3.04 31.08
CA GLU A 24 -9.16 -3.62 32.37
C GLU A 24 -8.82 -5.12 32.37
N THR A 25 -7.77 -5.52 33.10
CA THR A 25 -7.52 -6.94 33.37
C THR A 25 -8.20 -7.31 34.67
N ASP A 26 -9.26 -8.09 34.51
CA ASP A 26 -10.04 -8.69 35.57
C ASP A 26 -9.16 -9.55 36.47
N ARG A 27 -9.39 -9.40 37.78
CA ARG A 27 -8.81 -10.22 38.83
C ARG A 27 -9.44 -11.60 38.77
N TYR A 28 -8.69 -12.62 38.35
CA TYR A 28 -9.01 -14.01 38.72
C TYR A 28 -7.91 -14.60 39.58
N THR A 29 -8.26 -14.79 40.84
CA THR A 29 -7.46 -15.46 41.85
C THR A 29 -7.33 -16.96 41.56
N LYS A 30 -6.09 -17.43 41.66
CA LYS A 30 -5.64 -18.77 42.10
C LYS A 30 -6.56 -19.96 41.78
N LYS A 31 -6.06 -20.82 40.90
CA LYS A 31 -6.19 -22.26 41.06
C LYS A 31 -4.85 -22.91 40.77
N THR A 32 -4.14 -23.20 41.87
CA THR A 32 -3.06 -24.19 41.91
C THR A 32 -3.70 -25.55 41.73
N SER A 33 -3.60 -26.11 40.54
CA SER A 33 -3.79 -27.54 40.33
C SER A 33 -2.44 -28.14 39.96
N THR A 34 -1.77 -28.66 40.99
CA THR A 34 -0.78 -29.73 40.90
C THR A 34 -1.29 -30.84 40.00
N THR A 35 -0.57 -31.16 38.93
CA THR A 35 -0.47 -32.52 38.41
C THR A 35 0.85 -32.63 37.66
N THR A 36 1.75 -33.36 38.29
CA THR A 36 2.99 -33.94 37.78
C THR A 36 2.78 -34.53 36.39
N ASN A 37 3.55 -34.09 35.37
CA ASN A 37 4.20 -35.04 34.47
C ASN A 37 5.34 -34.42 33.65
N GLU A 38 6.44 -35.16 33.62
CA GLU A 38 7.42 -35.33 32.52
C GLU A 38 7.95 -34.13 31.73
N GLY A 39 9.29 -34.02 31.70
CA GLY A 39 9.99 -33.39 30.59
C GLY A 39 11.02 -32.35 30.99
N LYS A 40 12.21 -32.83 31.34
CA LYS A 40 13.53 -32.17 31.25
C LYS A 40 13.51 -30.78 30.58
N SER A 41 13.64 -29.72 31.38
CA SER A 41 13.80 -28.34 30.92
C SER A 41 15.11 -28.18 30.14
N ILE A 42 15.05 -28.31 28.83
CA ILE A 42 16.11 -27.89 27.93
C ILE A 42 15.84 -26.44 27.50
N MET A 43 16.29 -25.45 28.28
CA MET A 43 16.34 -24.06 27.81
C MET A 43 17.56 -23.34 28.39
N GLY A 44 18.46 -22.90 27.51
CA GLY A 44 19.41 -21.84 27.84
C GLY A 44 20.77 -21.85 27.13
N GLU A 45 21.27 -23.00 26.68
CA GLU A 45 22.68 -23.10 26.21
C GLU A 45 22.82 -23.26 24.68
N ARG A 46 21.79 -22.88 23.91
CA ARG A 46 21.87 -22.90 22.45
C ARG A 46 22.32 -21.53 21.95
N MET A 47 23.60 -21.43 21.55
CA MET A 47 24.17 -20.23 20.93
C MET A 47 23.24 -19.66 19.86
N LEU A 48 22.97 -18.36 19.93
CA LEU A 48 22.16 -17.58 18.98
C LEU A 48 22.90 -17.47 17.63
N ARG A 49 22.84 -18.52 16.82
CA ARG A 49 23.36 -18.50 15.46
C ARG A 49 22.29 -17.91 14.54
N GLY A 50 22.51 -16.67 14.09
CA GLY A 50 21.68 -16.06 13.05
C GLY A 50 21.84 -16.83 11.75
N SER A 51 20.74 -17.33 11.19
CA SER A 51 20.70 -17.84 9.81
C SER A 51 20.03 -16.78 8.94
N ARG A 52 20.72 -16.31 7.90
CA ARG A 52 20.11 -15.45 6.88
C ARG A 52 19.24 -16.29 5.95
N LEU A 53 18.10 -15.76 5.52
CA LEU A 53 17.29 -16.38 4.47
C LEU A 53 18.04 -16.25 3.14
N GLY A 54 18.78 -17.30 2.76
CA GLY A 54 19.53 -17.38 1.51
C GLY A 54 20.41 -18.62 1.47
N ALA A 55 20.54 -19.25 0.30
CA ALA A 55 21.44 -20.37 0.09
C ALA A 55 22.88 -19.88 -0.16
N VAL A 56 23.88 -20.62 0.32
CA VAL A 56 25.29 -20.38 -0.01
C VAL A 56 25.77 -21.55 -0.86
N SER A 57 26.00 -21.30 -2.15
CA SER A 57 26.59 -22.25 -3.08
C SER A 57 28.11 -22.06 -3.13
N TYR A 58 28.86 -23.16 -3.30
CA TYR A 58 30.33 -23.16 -3.45
C TYR A 58 30.76 -23.29 -4.93
N GLU A 59 29.90 -22.90 -5.85
CA GLU A 59 30.19 -22.93 -7.29
C GLU A 59 31.23 -21.86 -7.63
N SER A 60 32.19 -22.21 -8.50
CA SER A 60 33.30 -21.35 -8.88
C SER A 60 32.94 -20.50 -10.09
N ASP A 61 32.91 -19.17 -9.93
CA ASP A 61 32.50 -18.20 -10.96
C ASP A 61 33.52 -18.02 -12.12
N ARG A 62 34.68 -18.69 -12.06
CA ARG A 62 35.84 -18.37 -12.92
C ARG A 62 35.79 -18.96 -14.33
N ASN A 63 34.94 -19.95 -14.60
CA ASN A 63 34.89 -20.67 -15.88
C ASN A 63 33.46 -20.90 -16.41
N THR A 64 32.49 -20.12 -15.95
CA THR A 64 31.11 -20.27 -16.42
C THR A 64 30.92 -19.47 -17.71
N GLU A 65 30.55 -20.14 -18.79
CA GLU A 65 30.12 -19.47 -20.02
C GLU A 65 28.85 -18.67 -19.71
N LEU A 66 28.92 -17.35 -19.90
CA LEU A 66 27.75 -16.50 -19.69
C LEU A 66 26.68 -16.89 -20.70
N ALA A 67 25.49 -17.18 -20.20
CA ALA A 67 24.34 -17.46 -21.06
C ALA A 67 24.11 -16.29 -22.03
N PRO A 68 23.73 -16.57 -23.29
CA PRO A 68 23.49 -15.54 -24.28
C PRO A 68 22.35 -14.63 -23.80
N ARG A 69 22.63 -13.32 -23.75
CA ARG A 69 21.70 -12.28 -23.29
C ARG A 69 21.41 -11.27 -24.40
N GLN A 70 20.17 -10.80 -24.47
CA GLN A 70 19.71 -9.69 -25.29
C GLN A 70 19.36 -8.50 -24.39
N THR A 71 19.72 -7.29 -24.80
CA THR A 71 19.33 -6.06 -24.09
C THR A 71 18.06 -5.49 -24.71
N ARG A 72 17.10 -5.10 -23.88
CA ARG A 72 15.83 -4.50 -24.31
C ARG A 72 15.60 -3.17 -23.61
N GLU A 73 15.16 -2.18 -24.38
CA GLU A 73 14.96 -0.81 -23.92
C GLU A 73 13.49 -0.55 -23.55
N TYR A 74 13.27 0.04 -22.37
CA TYR A 74 11.95 0.43 -21.89
C TYR A 74 11.88 1.93 -21.62
N LEU A 75 10.73 2.53 -21.90
CA LEU A 75 10.39 3.91 -21.62
C LEU A 75 9.25 4.00 -20.60
N CYS A 76 9.51 4.68 -19.49
CA CYS A 76 8.51 5.02 -18.48
C CYS A 76 7.63 6.19 -18.95
N ALA A 77 6.39 6.27 -18.46
CA ALA A 77 5.50 7.41 -18.68
C ALA A 77 6.09 8.77 -18.22
N LYS A 78 7.07 8.73 -17.31
CA LYS A 78 7.81 9.90 -16.82
C LYS A 78 9.03 10.27 -17.67
N GLY A 79 9.32 9.52 -18.75
CA GLY A 79 10.44 9.78 -19.66
C GLY A 79 11.77 9.12 -19.28
N HIS A 80 11.79 8.21 -18.31
CA HIS A 80 13.00 7.43 -18.00
C HIS A 80 13.20 6.30 -19.01
N GLN A 81 14.35 6.30 -19.68
CA GLN A 81 14.82 5.22 -20.56
C GLN A 81 15.78 4.33 -19.77
N PHE A 82 15.57 3.02 -19.81
CA PHE A 82 16.48 2.07 -19.19
C PHE A 82 16.54 0.74 -19.94
N GLU A 83 17.68 0.09 -19.79
CA GLU A 83 17.99 -1.20 -20.40
C GLU A 83 17.81 -2.35 -19.39
N VAL A 84 17.16 -3.42 -19.84
CA VAL A 84 16.99 -4.67 -19.09
C VAL A 84 17.60 -5.82 -19.89
N PRO A 85 18.60 -6.54 -19.33
CA PRO A 85 19.15 -7.72 -19.97
C PRO A 85 18.22 -8.93 -19.74
N PHE A 86 17.79 -9.55 -20.84
CA PHE A 86 17.04 -10.81 -20.85
C PHE A 86 17.89 -11.91 -21.48
N ALA A 87 17.58 -13.18 -21.21
CA ALA A 87 18.16 -14.28 -21.97
C ALA A 87 17.61 -14.28 -23.41
N VAL A 88 18.38 -14.81 -24.37
CA VAL A 88 17.99 -14.83 -25.80
C VAL A 88 16.81 -15.75 -26.08
N ASP A 89 16.64 -16.79 -25.27
CA ASP A 89 15.54 -17.76 -25.33
C ASP A 89 14.28 -17.31 -24.57
N ALA A 90 14.35 -16.21 -23.80
CA ALA A 90 13.23 -15.71 -23.02
C ALA A 90 12.31 -14.81 -23.84
N GLU A 91 11.00 -15.01 -23.70
CA GLU A 91 9.98 -14.11 -24.24
C GLU A 91 10.01 -12.77 -23.47
N VAL A 92 10.21 -11.68 -24.21
CA VAL A 92 10.36 -10.33 -23.62
C VAL A 92 8.97 -9.75 -23.34
N PRO A 93 8.65 -9.40 -22.08
CA PRO A 93 7.37 -8.78 -21.78
C PRO A 93 7.30 -7.35 -22.34
N THR A 94 6.12 -6.95 -22.82
CA THR A 94 5.86 -5.61 -23.37
C THR A 94 5.85 -4.51 -22.30
N THR A 95 5.65 -4.88 -21.04
CA THR A 95 5.64 -3.96 -19.89
C THR A 95 6.62 -4.41 -18.82
N TRP A 96 7.39 -3.47 -18.26
CA TRP A 96 8.35 -3.72 -17.18
C TRP A 96 8.26 -2.66 -16.08
N GLU A 97 8.67 -2.97 -14.86
CA GLU A 97 8.71 -2.00 -13.76
C GLU A 97 9.94 -1.09 -13.85
N CYS A 98 9.73 0.23 -13.83
CA CYS A 98 10.80 1.21 -13.88
C CYS A 98 11.67 1.14 -12.61
N LYS A 99 13.00 1.03 -12.78
CA LYS A 99 13.97 1.01 -11.68
C LYS A 99 13.96 2.27 -10.81
N PHE A 100 13.52 3.41 -11.35
CA PHE A 100 13.57 4.72 -10.66
C PHE A 100 12.26 5.06 -9.94
N ASP A 101 11.12 4.78 -10.57
CA ASP A 101 9.80 5.22 -10.08
C ASP A 101 8.85 4.08 -9.69
N GLY A 102 9.22 2.82 -9.97
CA GLY A 102 8.31 1.67 -9.87
C GLY A 102 7.09 1.75 -10.80
N SER A 103 7.03 2.74 -11.69
CA SER A 103 5.94 2.91 -12.65
C SER A 103 6.07 1.92 -13.81
N VAL A 104 4.96 1.58 -14.46
CA VAL A 104 4.95 0.67 -15.62
C VAL A 104 5.62 1.37 -16.81
N ALA A 105 6.73 0.80 -17.28
CA ALA A 105 7.43 1.19 -18.49
C ALA A 105 7.05 0.29 -19.66
N ARG A 106 7.01 0.86 -20.86
CA ARG A 106 6.66 0.16 -22.10
C ARG A 106 7.91 -0.10 -22.93
N LEU A 107 7.96 -1.25 -23.61
CA LEU A 107 9.05 -1.59 -24.50
C LEU A 107 9.08 -0.63 -25.71
N VAL A 108 10.27 -0.14 -26.08
CA VAL A 108 10.43 0.78 -27.24
C VAL A 108 10.16 0.07 -28.57
N ASP A 109 10.56 -1.21 -28.66
CA ASP A 109 10.53 -2.00 -29.90
C ASP A 109 9.24 -2.84 -30.09
N GLY A 110 8.26 -2.74 -29.18
CA GLY A 110 7.13 -3.67 -29.09
C GLY A 110 5.76 -3.02 -29.26
N SER A 111 4.84 -3.72 -29.94
CA SER A 111 3.47 -3.28 -30.22
C SER A 111 2.71 -2.88 -28.95
N GLU A 112 1.77 -1.94 -29.11
CA GLU A 112 0.93 -1.46 -28.01
C GLU A 112 0.35 -2.65 -27.22
N PRO A 113 0.59 -2.72 -25.90
CA PRO A 113 0.02 -3.78 -25.09
C PRO A 113 -1.50 -3.65 -25.12
N GLU A 114 -2.17 -4.72 -25.52
CA GLU A 114 -3.62 -4.78 -25.51
C GLU A 114 -4.11 -4.55 -24.08
N GLN A 115 -4.73 -3.39 -23.87
CA GLN A 115 -5.22 -2.98 -22.56
C GLN A 115 -6.31 -3.96 -22.15
N LYS A 116 -5.94 -4.97 -21.37
CA LYS A 116 -6.89 -5.82 -20.67
C LYS A 116 -7.71 -4.90 -19.78
N LYS A 117 -8.94 -4.62 -20.20
CA LYS A 117 -9.91 -3.82 -19.45
C LYS A 117 -10.12 -4.51 -18.11
N ALA A 118 -9.44 -4.03 -17.08
CA ALA A 118 -9.66 -4.49 -15.72
C ALA A 118 -11.10 -4.13 -15.34
N LYS A 119 -11.81 -5.05 -14.69
CA LYS A 119 -13.10 -4.74 -14.10
C LYS A 119 -12.86 -3.62 -13.07
N PRO A 120 -13.54 -2.47 -13.17
CA PRO A 120 -13.32 -1.39 -12.23
C PRO A 120 -13.57 -1.89 -10.81
N PRO A 121 -12.76 -1.46 -9.84
CA PRO A 121 -12.99 -1.81 -8.46
C PRO A 121 -14.35 -1.29 -8.03
N ARG A 122 -15.00 -2.04 -7.14
CA ARG A 122 -16.29 -1.65 -6.58
C ARG A 122 -16.18 -0.30 -5.87
N THR A 123 -17.03 0.64 -6.25
CA THR A 123 -17.04 1.99 -5.70
C THR A 123 -18.01 2.10 -4.52
N HIS A 124 -17.85 3.13 -3.68
CA HIS A 124 -18.81 3.42 -2.60
C HIS A 124 -20.22 3.69 -3.15
N TRP A 125 -20.33 4.26 -4.35
CA TRP A 125 -21.60 4.44 -5.04
C TRP A 125 -22.30 3.11 -5.32
N ASP A 126 -21.58 2.11 -5.81
CA ASP A 126 -22.14 0.77 -6.04
C ASP A 126 -22.63 0.16 -4.72
N MET A 127 -21.87 0.34 -3.64
CA MET A 127 -22.31 -0.08 -2.30
C MET A 127 -23.55 0.68 -1.81
N LEU A 128 -23.75 1.94 -2.22
CA LEU A 128 -24.89 2.77 -1.85
C LEU A 128 -26.15 2.29 -2.57
N LEU A 129 -26.06 2.01 -3.87
CA LEU A 129 -27.18 1.51 -4.68
C LEU A 129 -27.66 0.14 -4.24
N GLU A 130 -26.80 -0.69 -3.63
CA GLU A 130 -27.23 -1.98 -3.07
C GLU A 130 -28.10 -1.86 -1.82
N ARG A 131 -28.05 -0.74 -1.10
CA ARG A 131 -28.80 -0.52 0.15
C ARG A 131 -29.90 0.54 0.06
N ARG A 132 -29.87 1.39 -0.97
CA ARG A 132 -30.81 2.50 -1.16
C ARG A 132 -31.24 2.56 -2.61
N SER A 133 -32.54 2.72 -2.80
CA SER A 133 -33.11 2.99 -4.12
C SER A 133 -32.76 4.41 -4.60
N ILE A 134 -32.84 4.64 -5.91
CA ILE A 134 -32.61 5.97 -6.49
C ILE A 134 -33.63 6.98 -5.94
N ALA A 135 -34.89 6.58 -5.76
CA ALA A 135 -35.94 7.43 -5.22
C ALA A 135 -35.63 7.94 -3.80
N GLU A 136 -35.18 7.05 -2.90
CA GLU A 136 -34.77 7.47 -1.55
C GLU A 136 -33.60 8.46 -1.55
N LEU A 137 -32.67 8.31 -2.51
CA LEU A 137 -31.54 9.22 -2.66
C LEU A 137 -31.99 10.61 -3.15
N GLU A 138 -33.00 10.67 -4.03
CA GLU A 138 -33.61 11.91 -4.49
C GLU A 138 -34.32 12.65 -3.36
N ASP A 139 -35.07 11.93 -2.50
CA ASP A 139 -35.73 12.51 -1.33
C ASP A 139 -34.72 13.11 -0.34
N ILE A 140 -33.65 12.36 -0.02
CA ILE A 140 -32.56 12.85 0.85
C ILE A 140 -31.87 14.07 0.23
N LEU A 141 -31.64 14.06 -1.09
CA LEU A 141 -31.04 15.19 -1.78
C LEU A 141 -31.94 16.43 -1.70
N ALA A 142 -33.26 16.27 -1.88
CA ALA A 142 -34.22 17.35 -1.79
C ALA A 142 -34.24 17.97 -0.38
N GLU A 143 -34.25 17.15 0.68
CA GLU A 143 -34.16 17.60 2.07
C GLU A 143 -32.90 18.45 2.30
N ARG A 144 -31.73 17.95 1.88
CA ARG A 144 -30.44 18.67 2.03
C ARG A 144 -30.40 19.96 1.23
N LEU A 145 -30.98 19.98 0.02
CA LEU A 145 -31.07 21.21 -0.77
C LEU A 145 -31.94 22.26 -0.10
N GLN A 146 -33.06 21.87 0.50
CA GLN A 146 -33.92 22.77 1.25
C GLN A 146 -33.19 23.37 2.45
N GLU A 147 -32.48 22.56 3.24
CA GLU A 147 -31.65 23.04 4.35
C GLU A 147 -30.60 24.06 3.89
N VAL A 148 -29.87 23.76 2.81
CA VAL A 148 -28.83 24.65 2.27
C VAL A 148 -29.44 25.97 1.78
N ARG A 149 -30.59 25.92 1.09
CA ARG A 149 -31.30 27.13 0.65
C ARG A 149 -31.79 27.96 1.84
N ALA A 150 -32.36 27.32 2.85
CA ALA A 150 -32.78 27.99 4.07
C ALA A 150 -31.60 28.60 4.85
N ARG A 151 -30.41 27.98 4.80
CA ARG A 151 -29.19 28.57 5.35
C ARG A 151 -28.69 29.75 4.53
N ARG A 152 -28.76 29.69 3.20
CA ARG A 152 -28.32 30.76 2.29
C ARG A 152 -29.25 31.97 2.28
N GLY A 153 -30.57 31.79 2.42
CA GLY A 153 -31.55 32.88 2.49
C GLY A 153 -31.62 33.59 3.85
N ARG A 154 -30.86 33.10 4.85
CA ARG A 154 -30.68 33.74 6.17
C ARG A 154 -29.37 34.52 6.27
N ALA A 155 -28.67 34.73 5.15
CA ALA A 155 -27.47 35.57 5.03
C ALA A 155 -27.79 36.85 4.25
#